data_AF-A0A380FPE4-F1
#
_entry.id   AF-A0A380FPE4-F1
#
_cell.length_a   1.000
_cell.length_b   1.000
_cell.length_c   1.000
_cell.angle_alpha   90.00
_cell.angle_beta   90.00
_cell.angle_gamma   90.00
#
_symmetry.space_group_name_H-M   'P 1'
#
loop_
_entity.id
_entity.type
_entity.pdbx_description
1 polymer ?
#
loop_
_entity_poly.entity_id
_entity_poly.type
_entity_poly.pdbx_seq_one_letter_code
_entity_poly.pdbx_strand_id
1 'polypeptide(L)'
;MNLRDASPSTLRTMISNNELIQHTSGMAKGYVQANVVILPSQYAYDFLKFCFRNPKTCPLLDVSEKGSKSFPFYGPQADITTEVASYRVYEHGQLVDET
;
A
#
# COMPACT_ATOMS: atom_id res chain seq x y z
N MET A 1 5.17 -10.51 21.22
CA MET A 1 6.08 -10.32 20.07
C MET A 1 6.39 -8.83 19.95
N ASN A 2 7.64 -8.43 19.70
CA ASN A 2 7.97 -7.03 19.50
C ASN A 2 7.75 -6.66 18.01
N LEU A 3 6.65 -5.98 17.71
CA LEU A 3 6.27 -5.58 16.34
C LEU A 3 7.22 -4.54 15.75
N ARG A 4 7.96 -3.80 16.60
CA ARG A 4 8.94 -2.81 16.16
C ARG A 4 10.06 -3.43 15.36
N ASP A 5 10.51 -4.61 15.76
CA ASP A 5 11.67 -5.29 15.16
C ASP A 5 11.23 -6.51 14.30
N ALA A 6 9.92 -6.67 14.08
CA ALA A 6 9.38 -7.71 13.21
C ALA A 6 9.69 -7.44 11.73
N SER A 7 9.88 -8.51 10.95
CA SER A 7 10.10 -8.37 9.51
C SER A 7 8.82 -7.93 8.78
N PRO A 8 8.92 -7.22 7.64
CA PRO A 8 7.74 -6.82 6.87
C PRO A 8 6.86 -8.01 6.44
N SER A 9 7.46 -9.15 6.04
CA SER A 9 6.70 -10.34 5.66
C SER A 9 5.89 -10.88 6.84
N THR A 10 6.46 -10.92 8.04
CA THR A 10 5.74 -11.33 9.24
C THR A 10 4.53 -10.44 9.52
N LEU A 11 4.70 -9.11 9.46
CA LEU A 11 3.60 -8.18 9.68
C LEU A 11 2.51 -8.34 8.62
N ARG A 12 2.88 -8.50 7.35
CA ARG A 12 1.95 -8.74 6.25
C ARG A 12 1.17 -10.05 6.41
N THR A 13 1.81 -11.11 6.87
CA THR A 13 1.11 -12.37 7.21
C THR A 13 0.13 -12.20 8.38
N MET A 14 0.50 -11.46 9.43
CA MET A 14 -0.43 -11.16 10.53
C MET A 14 -1.63 -10.35 10.05
N ILE A 15 -1.40 -9.39 9.15
CA ILE A 15 -2.46 -8.59 8.52
C ILE A 15 -3.40 -9.48 7.71
N SER A 16 -2.87 -10.33 6.82
CA SER A 16 -3.68 -11.21 5.97
C SER A 16 -4.49 -12.23 6.80
N ASN A 17 -4.02 -12.57 8.00
CA ASN A 17 -4.72 -13.44 8.94
C ASN A 17 -5.71 -12.69 9.85
N ASN A 18 -5.89 -11.39 9.68
CA ASN A 18 -6.70 -10.51 10.55
C ASN A 18 -6.22 -10.43 12.01
N GLU A 19 -4.95 -10.76 12.27
CA GLU A 19 -4.33 -10.67 13.61
C GLU A 19 -3.77 -9.28 13.90
N LEU A 20 -3.57 -8.46 12.85
CA LEU A 20 -3.01 -7.11 12.95
C LEU A 20 -3.82 -6.10 12.12
N ILE A 21 -4.97 -5.67 12.66
CA ILE A 21 -5.86 -4.67 12.03
C ILE A 21 -5.75 -3.33 12.78
N GLN A 22 -4.63 -2.63 12.58
CA GLN A 22 -4.37 -1.31 13.17
C GLN A 22 -3.32 -0.54 12.37
N HIS A 23 -3.10 0.72 12.72
CA HIS A 23 -2.00 1.51 12.16
C HIS A 23 -0.65 0.83 12.38
N THR A 24 0.14 0.73 11.31
CA THR A 24 1.44 0.04 11.31
C THR A 24 2.61 0.95 11.69
N SER A 25 2.34 2.19 12.07
CA SER A 25 3.37 3.19 12.40
C SER A 25 4.28 2.70 13.54
N GLY A 26 5.59 2.77 13.32
CA GLY A 26 6.59 2.34 14.30
C GLY A 26 6.86 0.83 14.32
N MET A 27 6.22 0.05 13.44
CA MET A 27 6.52 -1.37 13.21
C MET A 27 7.58 -1.53 12.10
N ALA A 28 8.24 -2.69 12.04
CA ALA A 28 9.28 -3.01 11.04
C ALA A 28 10.36 -1.91 10.88
N LYS A 29 11.04 -1.58 11.99
CA LYS A 29 12.13 -0.61 12.03
C LYS A 29 13.20 -0.97 11.00
N GLY A 30 13.62 0.04 10.24
CA GLY A 30 14.63 -0.09 9.18
C GLY A 30 14.05 -0.38 7.79
N TYR A 31 12.73 -0.59 7.69
CA TYR A 31 12.03 -0.74 6.42
C TYR A 31 11.19 0.49 6.09
N VAL A 32 10.99 0.72 4.80
CA VAL A 32 10.08 1.76 4.32
C VAL A 32 8.64 1.30 4.46
N GLN A 33 7.77 2.21 4.90
CA GLN A 33 6.32 2.06 4.85
C GLN A 33 5.78 3.04 3.83
N ALA A 34 4.80 2.62 3.04
CA ALA A 34 4.28 3.38 1.92
C ALA A 34 2.75 3.52 2.01
N ASN A 35 2.24 4.62 1.48
CA ASN A 35 0.83 4.75 1.15
C ASN A 35 0.57 4.00 -0.17
N VAL A 36 -0.64 3.46 -0.33
CA VAL A 36 -1.08 2.83 -1.57
C VAL A 36 -2.27 3.58 -2.16
N VAL A 37 -2.29 3.69 -3.49
CA VAL A 37 -3.42 4.19 -4.26
C VAL A 37 -3.64 3.23 -5.43
N ILE A 38 -4.83 2.64 -5.51
CA ILE A 38 -5.22 1.68 -6.55
C ILE A 38 -6.27 2.36 -7.42
N LEU A 39 -6.03 2.43 -8.72
CA LEU A 39 -6.88 3.14 -9.66
C LEU A 39 -7.19 2.29 -10.90
N PRO A 40 -8.37 2.44 -11.50
CA PRO A 40 -8.64 1.96 -12.85
C PRO A 40 -7.56 2.43 -13.84
N SER A 41 -7.18 1.57 -14.80
CA SER A 41 -6.06 1.84 -15.71
C SER A 41 -6.22 3.13 -16.52
N GLN A 42 -7.45 3.57 -16.76
CA GLN A 42 -7.74 4.84 -17.46
C GLN A 42 -7.22 6.09 -16.72
N TYR A 43 -7.06 6.03 -15.39
CA TYR A 43 -6.57 7.14 -14.58
C TYR A 43 -5.08 7.03 -14.22
N ALA A 44 -4.46 5.86 -14.44
CA ALA A 44 -3.10 5.58 -13.99
C ALA A 44 -2.07 6.56 -14.59
N TYR A 45 -2.19 6.89 -15.88
CA TYR A 45 -1.27 7.81 -16.54
C TYR A 45 -1.37 9.25 -16.02
N ASP A 46 -2.59 9.72 -15.76
CA ASP A 46 -2.80 11.06 -15.20
C ASP A 46 -2.29 11.16 -13.77
N PHE A 47 -2.50 10.12 -12.97
CA PHE A 47 -1.95 10.05 -11.62
C PHE A 47 -0.42 9.95 -11.61
N LEU A 48 0.18 9.20 -12.54
CA LEU A 48 1.63 9.14 -12.70
C LEU A 48 2.22 10.53 -13.01
N LYS A 49 1.62 11.25 -13.96
CA LYS A 49 2.01 12.65 -14.26
C LYS A 49 1.82 13.56 -13.05
N PHE A 50 0.75 13.36 -12.28
CA PHE A 50 0.50 14.12 -11.05
C PHE A 50 1.62 13.89 -10.02
N CYS A 51 2.02 12.65 -9.77
CA CYS A 51 3.13 12.34 -8.88
C CYS A 51 4.45 12.94 -9.38
N PHE A 52 4.73 12.83 -10.69
CA PHE A 52 5.94 13.40 -11.28
C PHE A 52 6.02 14.93 -11.18
N ARG A 53 4.87 15.62 -11.28
CA ARG A 53 4.79 17.08 -11.09
C ARG A 53 4.88 17.49 -9.61
N ASN A 54 4.60 16.57 -8.69
CA ASN A 54 4.54 16.84 -7.25
C ASN A 54 5.46 15.89 -6.45
N PRO A 55 6.77 15.78 -6.77
CA PRO A 55 7.63 14.74 -6.22
C PRO A 55 7.87 14.84 -4.70
N LYS A 56 7.69 16.03 -4.11
CA LYS A 56 7.81 16.23 -2.66
C LYS A 56 6.60 15.72 -1.90
N THR A 57 5.39 15.96 -2.43
CA THR A 57 4.12 15.60 -1.78
C THR A 57 3.73 14.17 -2.11
N CYS A 58 4.04 13.72 -3.32
CA CYS A 58 3.74 12.39 -3.84
C CYS A 58 5.03 11.70 -4.32
N PRO A 59 5.94 11.35 -3.40
CA PRO A 59 7.13 10.59 -3.74
C PRO A 59 6.73 9.19 -4.17
N LEU A 60 6.75 8.94 -5.48
CA LEU A 60 6.37 7.66 -6.04
C LEU A 60 7.50 6.64 -5.82
N LEU A 61 7.22 5.58 -5.06
CA LEU A 61 8.18 4.52 -4.76
C LEU A 61 8.16 3.41 -5.81
N ASP A 62 6.96 2.93 -6.16
CA ASP A 62 6.78 1.80 -7.07
C ASP A 62 5.44 1.89 -7.81
N VAL A 63 5.32 1.21 -8.94
CA VAL A 63 4.10 1.10 -9.74
C VAL A 63 3.94 -0.37 -10.16
N SER A 64 2.79 -0.96 -9.86
CA SER A 64 2.47 -2.31 -10.32
C SER A 64 1.94 -2.30 -11.76
N GLU A 65 2.12 -3.41 -12.45
CA GLU A 65 1.46 -3.65 -13.74
C GLU A 65 -0.06 -3.75 -13.56
N LYS A 66 -0.81 -3.45 -14.63
CA LYS A 66 -2.27 -3.55 -14.61
C LYS A 66 -2.70 -4.97 -14.20
N GLY A 67 -3.45 -5.07 -13.10
CA GLY A 67 -3.96 -6.34 -12.58
C GLY A 67 -2.96 -7.12 -11.72
N SER A 68 -1.71 -6.66 -11.59
CA SER A 68 -0.75 -7.24 -10.65
C SER A 68 -1.11 -6.85 -9.23
N LYS A 69 -1.02 -7.83 -8.32
CA LYS A 69 -1.19 -7.63 -6.87
C LYS A 69 0.13 -7.31 -6.15
N SER A 70 1.26 -7.53 -6.83
CA SER A 70 2.58 -7.31 -6.29
C SER A 70 3.29 -6.15 -7.00
N PHE A 71 4.34 -5.63 -6.35
CA PHE A 71 5.14 -4.52 -6.83
C PHE A 71 6.54 -5.00 -7.22
N PRO A 72 7.10 -4.57 -8.36
CA PRO A 72 8.34 -5.14 -8.89
C PRO A 72 9.58 -4.91 -8.00
N PHE A 73 9.68 -3.77 -7.30
CA PHE A 73 10.87 -3.41 -6.53
C PHE A 73 10.67 -3.52 -5.02
N TYR A 74 9.57 -2.97 -4.49
CA TYR A 74 9.37 -2.84 -3.03
C TYR A 74 8.54 -3.97 -2.41
N GLY A 75 7.85 -4.78 -3.23
CA GLY A 75 6.98 -5.84 -2.74
C GLY A 75 6.73 -6.95 -3.76
N PRO A 76 7.78 -7.64 -4.26
CA PRO A 76 7.61 -8.63 -5.33
C PRO A 76 6.82 -9.87 -4.90
N GLN A 77 6.81 -10.15 -3.59
CA GLN A 77 6.07 -11.26 -2.97
C GLN A 77 4.88 -10.77 -2.13
N ALA A 78 4.54 -9.47 -2.21
CA ALA A 78 3.44 -8.92 -1.45
C ALA A 78 2.12 -9.10 -2.21
N ASP A 79 1.02 -9.29 -1.49
CA ASP A 79 -0.34 -9.25 -2.04
C ASP A 79 -1.07 -8.00 -1.51
N ILE A 80 -1.16 -6.97 -2.37
CA ILE A 80 -1.80 -5.70 -2.04
C ILE A 80 -3.32 -5.78 -1.84
N THR A 81 -3.94 -6.95 -1.98
CA THR A 81 -5.37 -7.15 -1.74
C THR A 81 -5.68 -7.65 -0.33
N THR A 82 -4.68 -8.15 0.39
CA THR A 82 -4.85 -8.77 1.72
C THR A 82 -3.80 -8.35 2.74
N GLU A 83 -2.67 -7.80 2.32
CA GLU A 83 -1.53 -7.48 3.21
C GLU A 83 -1.49 -6.01 3.67
N VAL A 84 -2.59 -5.27 3.50
CA VAL A 84 -2.81 -3.95 4.11
C VAL A 84 -3.99 -4.06 5.08
N ALA A 85 -3.80 -3.50 6.28
CA ALA A 85 -4.72 -3.65 7.40
C ALA A 85 -6.10 -3.03 7.16
N SER A 86 -6.18 -2.01 6.32
CA SER A 86 -7.46 -1.42 5.90
C SER A 86 -7.34 -0.65 4.59
N TYR A 87 -8.42 -0.63 3.82
CA TYR A 87 -8.58 0.12 2.57
C TYR A 87 -9.73 1.11 2.69
N ARG A 88 -9.56 2.27 2.06
CA ARG A 88 -10.64 3.25 1.87
C ARG A 88 -11.10 3.22 0.43
N VAL A 89 -12.38 2.95 0.22
CA VAL A 89 -12.99 2.87 -1.11
C VAL A 89 -13.68 4.18 -1.43
N TYR A 90 -13.30 4.77 -2.57
CA TYR A 90 -13.85 6.03 -3.04
C TYR A 90 -14.62 5.84 -4.34
N GLU A 91 -15.83 6.36 -4.40
CA GLU A 91 -16.66 6.43 -5.61
C GLU A 91 -17.10 7.87 -5.85
N HIS A 92 -16.95 8.36 -7.08
CA HIS A 92 -17.28 9.74 -7.46
C HIS A 92 -16.68 10.82 -6.53
N GLY A 93 -15.50 10.54 -5.97
CA GLY A 93 -14.80 11.45 -5.06
C GLY A 93 -15.31 11.45 -3.62
N GLN A 94 -16.25 10.56 -3.27
CA GLN A 94 -16.77 10.39 -1.92
C GLN A 94 -16.28 9.06 -1.33
N LEU A 95 -15.97 9.07 -0.02
CA LEU A 95 -15.66 7.84 0.72
C LEU A 95 -16.97 7.05 0.90
N VAL A 96 -17.01 5.82 0.40
CA VAL A 96 -18.21 4.97 0.45
C VAL A 96 -18.03 3.74 1.32
N ASP A 97 -16.78 3.29 1.55
CA ASP A 97 -16.48 2.11 2.35
C ASP A 97 -15.09 2.18 3.01
N GLU A 98 -14.93 1.45 4.12
CA GLU A 98 -13.66 1.23 4.80
C GLU A 98 -13.60 -0.25 5.21
N THR A 99 -12.71 -1.00 4.55
CA THR A 99 -12.58 -2.46 4.68
C THR A 99 -11.21 -2.87 5.14
#